data_AF-A0A1Y1UJ97-F1
#
_entry.id   AF-A0A1Y1UJ97-F1
#
_cell.length_a   1.000
_cell.length_b   1.000
_cell.length_c   1.000
_cell.angle_alpha   90.00
_cell.angle_beta   90.00
_cell.angle_gamma   90.00
#
_symmetry.space_group_name_H-M   'P 1'
#
loop_
_entity.id
_entity.type
_entity.pdbx_description
1 polymer ?
#
loop_
_entity_poly.entity_id
_entity_poly.type
_entity_poly.pdbx_seq_one_letter_code
_entity_poly.pdbx_strand_id
1 'polypeptide(L)'
;QKLYDFFGSDAAIDIPFEEIEKNGIGYLIQSSVPLAYFIEYLLIHDNPEIMFFFIDVIKFEETIYPDNISSLEASQNILTNYLCINSPLECRVSSK
;
A
#
# COMPACT_ATOMS: atom_id res chain seq x y z
N GLN A 1 19.67 12.17 -20.36
CA GLN A 1 19.48 13.64 -20.38
C GLN A 1 18.11 14.04 -19.85
N LYS A 2 17.02 14.06 -20.62
CA LYS A 2 15.73 14.67 -20.19
C LYS A 2 15.19 14.24 -18.82
N LEU A 3 15.19 12.95 -18.49
CA LEU A 3 14.72 12.47 -17.18
C LEU A 3 15.63 12.93 -16.03
N TYR A 4 16.94 12.92 -16.26
CA TYR A 4 17.95 13.40 -15.33
C TYR A 4 17.87 14.91 -15.12
N ASP A 5 17.57 15.65 -16.18
CA ASP A 5 17.36 17.10 -16.14
C ASP A 5 16.05 17.47 -15.40
N PHE A 6 15.07 16.56 -15.34
CA PHE A 6 13.76 16.80 -14.72
C PHE A 6 13.70 16.36 -13.24
N PHE A 7 14.30 15.22 -12.89
CA PHE A 7 14.24 14.62 -11.55
C PHE A 7 15.52 14.80 -10.73
N GLY A 8 16.60 15.31 -11.33
CA GLY A 8 17.90 15.47 -10.66
C GLY A 8 18.70 14.17 -10.54
N SER A 9 19.80 14.22 -9.79
CA SER A 9 20.70 13.07 -9.56
C SER A 9 20.12 11.97 -8.68
N ASP A 10 19.05 12.28 -7.93
CA ASP A 10 18.33 11.38 -7.02
C ASP A 10 16.98 10.91 -7.60
N ALA A 11 16.85 10.90 -8.93
CA ALA A 11 15.70 10.31 -9.59
C ALA A 11 15.65 8.81 -9.27
N ALA A 12 14.92 8.43 -8.22
CA ALA A 12 14.52 7.06 -8.00
C ALA A 12 13.74 6.65 -9.26
N ILE A 13 14.37 5.87 -10.14
CA ILE A 13 13.71 5.33 -11.31
C ILE A 13 12.63 4.42 -10.75
N ASP A 14 11.40 4.86 -10.90
CA ASP A 14 10.22 4.15 -10.43
C ASP A 14 10.09 2.80 -11.16
N ILE A 15 9.27 1.90 -10.62
CA ILE A 15 9.03 0.59 -11.23
C ILE A 15 8.36 0.80 -12.60
N PRO A 16 8.92 0.27 -13.70
CA PRO A 16 8.31 0.38 -15.02
C PRO A 16 6.90 -0.21 -15.05
N PHE A 17 6.00 0.41 -15.81
CA PHE A 17 4.61 -0.03 -15.89
C PHE A 17 4.49 -1.49 -16.36
N GLU A 18 5.37 -1.92 -17.26
CA GLU A 18 5.40 -3.30 -17.77
C GLU A 18 5.70 -4.32 -16.67
N GLU A 19 6.54 -3.96 -15.69
CA GLU A 19 6.80 -4.81 -14.53
C GLU A 19 5.62 -4.81 -13.55
N ILE A 20 4.89 -3.69 -13.44
CA ILE A 20 3.65 -3.64 -12.66
C ILE A 20 2.57 -4.52 -13.30
N GLU A 21 2.37 -4.44 -14.61
CA GLU A 21 1.39 -5.29 -15.31
C GLU A 21 1.71 -6.78 -15.16
N LYS A 22 3.00 -7.13 -15.19
CA LYS A 22 3.47 -8.51 -15.08
C LYS A 22 3.37 -9.08 -13.66
N ASN A 23 3.72 -8.29 -12.65
CA ASN A 23 3.85 -8.76 -11.26
C ASN A 23 2.68 -8.33 -10.36
N GLY A 24 1.82 -7.44 -10.85
CA GLY A 24 0.59 -7.02 -10.20
C GLY A 24 0.79 -6.07 -9.02
N ILE A 25 -0.13 -6.14 -8.07
CA ILE A 25 -0.33 -5.10 -7.04
C ILE A 25 0.84 -4.96 -6.07
N GLY A 26 1.61 -6.02 -5.83
CA GLY A 26 2.80 -5.95 -4.99
C GLY A 26 3.87 -5.01 -5.56
N TYR A 27 4.03 -4.99 -6.88
CA TYR A 27 4.93 -4.06 -7.56
C TYR A 27 4.32 -2.66 -7.65
N LEU A 28 3.00 -2.55 -7.82
CA LEU A 28 2.31 -1.26 -7.79
C LEU A 28 2.54 -0.54 -6.46
N ILE A 29 2.44 -1.25 -5.33
CA ILE A 29 2.60 -0.67 -3.98
C ILE A 29 4.03 -0.15 -3.73
N GLN A 30 5.02 -0.74 -4.38
CA GLN A 30 6.42 -0.30 -4.28
C GLN A 30 6.73 0.89 -5.21
N SER A 31 5.79 1.25 -6.08
CA SER A 31 5.98 2.25 -7.12
C SER A 31 5.36 3.60 -6.73
N SER A 32 6.16 4.66 -6.67
CA SER A 32 5.71 5.93 -6.07
C SER A 32 4.64 6.65 -6.88
N VAL A 33 4.86 6.83 -8.18
CA VAL A 33 3.97 7.59 -9.07
C VAL A 33 2.74 6.77 -9.48
N PRO A 34 2.88 5.54 -10.01
CA PRO A 34 1.75 4.65 -10.29
C PRO A 34 0.83 4.42 -9.08
N LEU A 35 1.37 4.20 -7.88
CA LEU A 35 0.55 4.05 -6.68
C LEU A 35 -0.27 5.31 -6.38
N ALA A 36 0.33 6.49 -6.51
CA ALA A 36 -0.37 7.74 -6.26
C ALA A 36 -1.58 7.92 -7.20
N TYR A 37 -1.40 7.65 -8.50
CA TYR A 37 -2.51 7.69 -9.46
C TYR A 37 -3.57 6.62 -9.19
N PHE A 38 -3.15 5.43 -8.78
CA PHE A 38 -4.09 4.37 -8.45
C PHE A 38 -4.92 4.68 -7.19
N ILE A 39 -4.29 5.24 -6.16
CA ILE A 39 -4.99 5.72 -4.95
C ILE A 39 -5.95 6.86 -5.30
N GLU A 40 -5.54 7.83 -6.12
CA GLU A 40 -6.43 8.89 -6.61
C GLU A 40 -7.65 8.31 -7.33
N TYR A 41 -7.43 7.34 -8.22
CA TYR A 41 -8.53 6.66 -8.90
C TYR A 41 -9.50 6.01 -7.91
N LEU A 42 -8.99 5.29 -6.90
CA LEU A 42 -9.84 4.63 -5.90
C LEU A 42 -10.59 5.64 -5.01
N LEU A 43 -9.96 6.75 -4.64
CA LEU A 43 -10.61 7.83 -3.88
C LEU A 43 -11.83 8.40 -4.62
N ILE A 44 -11.78 8.44 -5.95
CA ILE A 44 -12.86 8.99 -6.78
C ILE A 44 -13.92 7.92 -7.10
N HIS A 45 -13.49 6.69 -7.37
CA HIS A 45 -14.32 5.70 -8.04
C HIS A 45 -14.70 4.47 -7.20
N ASP A 46 -13.99 4.18 -6.11
CA ASP A 46 -14.19 2.93 -5.38
C ASP A 46 -13.79 3.00 -3.89
N ASN A 47 -13.20 1.94 -3.36
CA ASN A 47 -12.77 1.73 -1.98
C ASN A 47 -11.24 1.91 -1.90
N PRO A 48 -10.74 3.11 -1.53
CA PRO A 48 -9.31 3.34 -1.30
C PRO A 48 -8.78 2.61 -0.06
N GLU A 49 -9.64 2.29 0.91
CA GLU A 49 -9.27 1.67 2.18
C GLU A 49 -8.56 0.33 1.97
N ILE A 50 -8.93 -0.41 0.93
CA ILE A 50 -8.28 -1.69 0.58
C ILE A 50 -6.79 -1.52 0.29
N MET A 51 -6.38 -0.41 -0.30
CA MET A 51 -4.96 -0.15 -0.59
C MET A 51 -4.19 0.21 0.67
N PHE A 52 -4.78 1.00 1.55
CA PHE A 52 -4.17 1.32 2.85
C PHE A 52 -4.00 0.06 3.70
N PHE A 53 -4.99 -0.85 3.68
CA PHE A 53 -4.87 -2.16 4.30
C PHE A 53 -3.69 -2.97 3.74
N PHE A 54 -3.57 -3.09 2.41
CA PHE A 54 -2.44 -3.83 1.81
C PHE A 54 -1.08 -3.23 2.14
N ILE A 55 -0.96 -1.90 2.14
CA ILE A 55 0.28 -1.19 2.50
C ILE A 55 0.66 -1.50 3.95
N ASP A 56 -0.29 -1.42 4.88
CA ASP A 56 -0.02 -1.69 6.30
C ASP A 56 0.31 -3.16 6.57
N VAL A 57 -0.29 -4.11 5.83
CA VAL A 57 0.07 -5.53 5.91
C VAL A 57 1.48 -5.78 5.40
N ILE A 58 1.88 -5.21 4.26
CA ILE A 58 3.25 -5.34 3.75
C ILE A 58 4.25 -4.77 4.76
N LYS A 59 3.95 -3.58 5.29
CA LYS A 59 4.78 -2.96 6.32
C LYS A 59 4.88 -3.84 7.56
N PHE A 60 3.79 -4.48 7.99
CA PHE A 60 3.79 -5.42 9.09
C PHE A 60 4.69 -6.63 8.82
N GLU A 61 4.61 -7.23 7.63
CA GLU A 61 5.45 -8.37 7.24
C GLU A 61 6.93 -8.02 7.17
N GLU A 62 7.28 -6.81 6.75
CA GLU A 62 8.66 -6.31 6.66
C GLU A 62 9.22 -5.84 8.01
N THR A 63 8.37 -5.61 9.01
CA THR A 63 8.80 -5.08 10.31
C THR A 63 9.40 -6.16 11.19
N ILE A 64 10.64 -5.93 11.64
CA ILE A 64 11.27 -6.75 12.68
C ILE A 64 10.79 -6.25 14.06
N TYR A 65 9.91 -7.01 14.71
CA TYR A 65 9.39 -6.69 16.03
C TYR A 65 10.35 -7.13 17.16
N PRO A 66 10.47 -6.34 18.25
CA PRO A 66 11.35 -6.68 19.37
C PRO A 66 10.82 -7.87 20.19
N ASP A 67 9.50 -8.09 20.20
CA ASP A 67 8.85 -9.18 20.90
C ASP A 67 7.46 -9.50 20.31
N ASN A 68 6.86 -10.59 20.80
CA ASN A 68 5.54 -11.05 20.37
C ASN A 68 4.41 -10.09 20.77
N ILE A 69 4.59 -9.26 21.81
CA ILE A 69 3.58 -8.32 22.26
C ILE A 69 3.47 -7.18 21.24
N SER A 70 4.61 -6.64 20.81
CA SER A 70 4.71 -5.58 19.82
C SER A 70 4.14 -6.00 18.46
N SER A 71 4.42 -7.24 18.04
CA SER A 71 3.83 -7.82 16.82
C SER A 71 2.31 -8.02 16.97
N LEU A 72 1.85 -8.51 18.12
CA LEU A 72 0.42 -8.65 18.39
C LEU A 72 -0.30 -7.31 18.34
N GLU A 73 0.23 -6.28 19.01
CA GLU A 73 -0.32 -4.92 19.01
C GLU A 73 -0.41 -4.35 17.58
N ALA A 74 0.65 -4.50 16.79
CA ALA A 74 0.65 -4.06 15.40
C ALA A 74 -0.43 -4.79 14.56
N SER A 75 -0.57 -6.11 14.73
CA SER A 75 -1.60 -6.89 14.03
C SER A 75 -3.02 -6.50 14.46
N GLN A 76 -3.22 -6.20 15.74
CA GLN A 76 -4.51 -5.74 16.29
C GLN A 76 -4.87 -4.35 15.77
N ASN A 77 -3.89 -3.47 15.59
CA ASN A 77 -4.12 -2.16 14.98
C ASN A 77 -4.62 -2.30 13.53
N ILE A 78 -4.01 -3.19 12.73
CA ILE A 78 -4.48 -3.47 11.35
C ILE A 78 -5.91 -4.02 11.38
N LEU A 79 -6.19 -4.99 12.24
CA LEU A 79 -7.54 -5.55 12.38
C LEU A 79 -8.57 -4.46 12.72
N THR A 80 -8.27 -3.63 13.71
CA THR A 80 -9.19 -2.61 14.26
C THR A 80 -9.39 -1.44 13.30
N ASN A 81 -8.39 -1.13 12.46
CA ASN A 81 -8.47 -0.01 11.53
C ASN A 81 -9.21 -0.36 10.23
N TYR A 82 -9.18 -1.64 9.82
CA TYR A 82 -9.63 -2.03 8.48
C TYR A 82 -10.70 -3.13 8.44
N LEU A 83 -10.77 -4.02 9.44
CA LEU A 83 -11.56 -5.26 9.32
C LEU A 83 -12.64 -5.43 10.39
N CYS A 84 -12.66 -4.59 11.42
CA CYS A 84 -13.76 -4.57 12.39
C CYS A 84 -14.97 -3.79 11.84
N ILE A 85 -16.16 -4.15 12.33
CA ILE A 85 -17.38 -3.39 12.04
C ILE A 85 -17.25 -1.99 12.64
N ASN A 86 -17.56 -0.97 11.85
CA ASN A 86 -17.38 0.46 12.16
C ASN A 86 -15.92 0.89 12.30
N SER A 87 -14.99 0.19 11.66
CA SER A 87 -13.61 0.67 11.59
C SER A 87 -13.54 2.00 10.85
N PRO A 88 -12.61 2.90 11.20
CA PRO A 88 -12.47 4.19 10.52
C PRO A 88 -12.15 4.05 9.03
N LEU A 89 -11.48 2.96 8.63
CA LEU A 89 -11.15 2.61 7.25
C LEU A 89 -11.67 1.21 6.91
N GLU A 90 -12.91 0.90 7.33
CA GLU A 90 -13.51 -0.41 7.13
C GLU A 90 -13.50 -0.84 5.66
N CYS A 91 -12.74 -1.88 5.36
CA CYS A 91 -12.66 -2.46 4.03
C CYS A 91 -13.96 -3.17 3.69
N ARG A 92 -14.50 -2.91 2.48
CA ARG A 92 -15.63 -3.65 1.94
C ARG A 92 -15.22 -5.07 1.56
N VAL A 93 -15.26 -5.98 2.53
CA VAL A 93 -15.05 -7.42 2.31
C VAL A 93 -16.39 -8.15 2.36
N SER A 94 -16.60 -9.11 1.46
CA SER A 94 -17.76 -10.01 1.56
C SER A 94 -17.57 -10.97 2.73
N SER A 95 -18.62 -11.21 3.51
CA SER A 95 -18.65 -12.35 4.43
C SER A 95 -18.50 -13.64 3.63
N LYS A 96 -17.57 -14.52 4.03
CA LYS A 96 -17.49 -15.90 3.53
C LYS A 96 -18.64 -16.74 4.07
#